data_AF-A0AAU1ZZF9-F1
#
_entry.id   AF-A0AAU1ZZF9-F1
#
_cell.length_a   1.000
_cell.length_b   1.000
_cell.length_c   1.000
_cell.angle_alpha   90.00
_cell.angle_beta   90.00
_cell.angle_gamma   90.00
#
_symmetry.space_group_name_H-M   'P 1'
#
loop_
_entity.id
_entity.type
_entity.pdbx_description
1 polymer ?
#
loop_
_entity_poly.entity_id
_entity_poly.type
_entity_poly.pdbx_seq_one_letter_code
_entity_poly.pdbx_strand_id
1 'polypeptide(L)'
;MKADDRTSSEGKAVPEHLARDLDRDQLSRLVREVNDAGDSYATMEKRARQAGYTLSRSQFNKMATGTVKTPPDDDDLLAYAAGLNKPLDLVTRAAARQFLNYKGTELSGYGDDVKVIVAHLAGMPQADQRRWRVMIEADESVRQEREGGTGAD
;
A
#
# COMPACT_ATOMS: atom_id res chain seq x y z
N MET A 1 36.02 -33.67 -8.95
CA MET A 1 34.96 -32.90 -9.64
C MET A 1 33.65 -33.21 -8.95
N LYS A 2 33.16 -32.31 -8.10
CA LYS A 2 31.81 -32.38 -7.50
C LYS A 2 30.94 -31.37 -8.24
N ALA A 3 29.81 -31.82 -8.76
CA ALA A 3 28.79 -30.95 -9.32
C ALA A 3 28.00 -30.35 -8.16
N ASP A 4 28.03 -29.02 -8.05
CA ASP A 4 27.23 -28.26 -7.10
C ASP A 4 25.77 -28.28 -7.55
N ASP A 5 24.96 -28.88 -6.69
CA ASP A 5 23.50 -28.87 -6.74
C ASP A 5 23.02 -27.45 -6.39
N ARG A 6 22.65 -26.68 -7.42
CA ARG A 6 22.00 -25.37 -7.26
C ARG A 6 20.52 -25.62 -7.02
N THR A 7 20.15 -25.92 -5.79
CA THR A 7 18.76 -25.85 -5.36
C THR A 7 18.35 -24.38 -5.28
N SER A 8 17.60 -23.94 -6.30
CA SER A 8 16.87 -22.68 -6.32
C SER A 8 16.04 -22.57 -5.03
N SER A 9 16.29 -21.53 -4.23
CA SER A 9 15.46 -21.22 -3.07
C SER A 9 14.11 -20.71 -3.55
N GLU A 10 13.14 -21.61 -3.64
CA GLU A 10 11.73 -21.28 -3.83
C GLU A 10 11.28 -20.29 -2.73
N GLY A 11 10.64 -19.20 -3.15
CA GLY A 11 10.09 -18.19 -2.26
C GLY A 11 9.07 -18.81 -1.32
N LYS A 12 9.45 -18.98 -0.05
CA LYS A 12 8.59 -19.52 0.98
C LYS A 12 7.38 -18.60 1.16
N ALA A 13 6.19 -19.07 0.78
CA ALA A 13 4.94 -18.33 0.96
C ALA A 13 4.78 -17.91 2.43
N VAL A 14 4.51 -16.63 2.67
CA VAL A 14 4.27 -16.10 4.01
C VAL A 14 3.02 -16.77 4.58
N PRO A 15 3.07 -17.39 5.78
CA PRO A 15 1.91 -18.05 6.36
C PRO A 15 0.70 -17.09 6.46
N GLU A 16 -0.50 -17.58 6.17
CA GLU A 16 -1.69 -16.73 6.01
C GLU A 16 -2.02 -15.88 7.26
N HIS A 17 -1.77 -16.42 8.45
CA HIS A 17 -1.96 -15.67 9.71
C HIS A 17 -0.96 -14.51 9.82
N LEU A 18 0.30 -14.72 9.44
CA LEU A 18 1.32 -13.67 9.36
C LEU A 18 0.96 -12.63 8.30
N ALA A 19 0.47 -13.04 7.12
CA ALA A 19 0.01 -12.11 6.10
C ALA A 19 -1.16 -11.22 6.60
N ARG A 20 -2.12 -11.82 7.33
CA ARG A 20 -3.24 -11.08 7.95
C ARG A 20 -2.78 -10.13 9.05
N ASP A 21 -1.80 -10.52 9.85
CA ASP A 21 -1.24 -9.68 10.91
C ASP A 21 -0.40 -8.53 10.30
N LEU A 22 0.29 -8.79 9.18
CA LEU A 22 1.03 -7.80 8.42
C LEU A 22 0.12 -6.77 7.71
N ASP A 23 -1.14 -7.12 7.44
CA ASP A 23 -2.13 -6.19 6.89
C ASP A 23 -2.75 -5.30 7.99
N ARG A 24 -2.80 -5.79 9.22
CA ARG A 24 -3.48 -5.15 10.36
C ARG A 24 -2.57 -4.26 11.21
N ASP A 25 -1.32 -4.06 10.83
CA ASP A 25 -0.37 -3.25 11.59
C ASP A 25 0.32 -2.15 10.75
N GLN A 26 -0.27 -1.74 9.62
CA GLN A 26 0.40 -0.87 8.65
C GLN A 26 0.85 0.49 9.21
N LEU A 27 0.04 1.19 10.00
CA LEU A 27 0.48 2.44 10.62
C LEU A 27 1.57 2.18 11.66
N SER A 28 1.41 1.13 12.47
CA SER A 28 2.43 0.70 13.44
C SER A 28 3.76 0.40 12.75
N ARG A 29 3.73 -0.27 11.60
CA ARG A 29 4.91 -0.59 10.79
C ARG A 29 5.57 0.66 10.24
N LEU A 30 4.81 1.62 9.71
CA LEU A 30 5.38 2.88 9.22
C LEU A 30 6.15 3.62 10.31
N VAL A 31 5.64 3.63 11.55
CA VAL A 31 6.36 4.24 12.67
C VAL A 31 7.66 3.47 12.97
N ARG A 32 7.63 2.14 12.96
CA ARG A 32 8.83 1.31 13.15
C ARG A 32 9.85 1.49 12.04
N GLU A 33 9.44 1.49 10.77
CA GLU A 33 10.33 1.69 9.63
C GLU A 33 11.10 3.00 9.71
N VAL A 34 10.42 4.10 10.09
CA VAL A 34 11.10 5.39 10.28
C VAL A 34 12.04 5.33 11.48
N ASN A 35 11.68 4.61 12.55
CA ASN A 35 12.56 4.44 13.71
C ASN A 35 13.82 3.60 13.39
N ASP A 36 13.63 2.47 12.70
CA ASP A 36 14.68 1.57 12.25
C ASP A 36 15.61 2.24 11.24
N ALA A 37 15.12 3.23 10.48
CA ALA A 37 15.91 4.08 9.59
C ALA A 37 16.79 5.11 10.33
N GLY A 38 16.71 5.17 11.66
CA GLY A 38 17.59 5.99 12.51
C GLY A 38 16.91 7.20 13.16
N ASP A 39 15.64 7.47 12.86
CA ASP A 39 14.93 8.58 13.49
C ASP A 39 14.39 8.18 14.87
N SER A 40 14.85 8.86 15.92
CA SER A 40 14.28 8.67 17.25
C SER A 40 12.84 9.19 17.35
N TYR A 41 12.04 8.64 18.26
CA TYR A 41 10.71 9.20 18.58
C TYR A 41 10.76 10.66 19.04
N ALA A 42 11.88 11.11 19.63
CA ALA A 42 12.08 12.52 19.95
C ALA A 42 12.23 13.39 18.69
N THR A 43 12.88 12.85 17.65
CA THR A 43 12.99 13.50 16.33
C THR A 43 11.63 13.62 15.66
N MET A 44 10.82 12.57 15.71
CA MET A 44 9.45 12.58 15.16
C MET A 44 8.55 13.58 15.91
N GLU A 45 8.57 13.59 17.25
CA GLU A 45 7.85 14.58 18.07
C GLU A 45 8.26 16.00 17.69
N LYS A 46 9.57 16.25 17.55
CA LYS A 46 10.08 17.58 17.17
C LYS A 46 9.51 18.02 15.83
N ARG A 47 9.46 17.14 14.83
CA ARG A 47 8.89 17.42 13.51
C ARG A 47 7.40 17.72 13.56
N ALA A 48 6.62 16.88 14.26
CA ALA A 48 5.19 17.11 14.44
C ALA A 48 4.93 18.49 15.07
N ARG A 49 5.71 18.83 16.12
CA ARG A 49 5.62 20.13 16.79
C ARG A 49 5.99 21.30 15.89
N GLN A 50 7.03 21.17 15.08
CA GLN A 50 7.42 22.20 14.10
C GLN A 50 6.32 22.45 13.06
N ALA A 51 5.53 21.43 12.74
CA ALA A 51 4.37 21.53 11.85
C ALA A 51 3.08 22.03 12.54
N GLY A 52 3.14 22.33 13.85
CA GLY A 52 1.99 22.85 14.61
C GLY A 52 1.15 21.79 15.31
N TYR A 53 1.54 20.50 15.25
CA TYR A 53 0.78 19.39 15.83
C TYR A 53 1.41 18.87 17.11
N THR A 54 0.58 18.35 18.01
CA THR A 54 1.04 17.89 19.33
C THR A 54 0.94 16.37 19.43
N LEU A 55 2.06 15.68 19.18
CA LEU A 55 2.17 14.23 19.40
C LEU A 55 3.41 13.91 20.20
N SER A 56 3.22 13.31 21.37
CA SER A 56 4.31 12.97 22.28
C SER A 56 5.13 11.78 21.79
N ARG A 57 6.38 11.66 22.27
CA ARG A 57 7.21 10.47 22.04
C ARG A 57 6.51 9.18 22.48
N SER A 58 5.74 9.25 23.56
CA SER A 58 4.98 8.11 24.08
C SER A 58 3.92 7.65 23.09
N GLN A 59 3.24 8.57 22.39
CA GLN A 59 2.25 8.24 21.37
C GLN A 59 2.89 7.58 20.14
N PHE A 60 4.08 8.03 19.70
CA PHE A 60 4.83 7.33 18.65
C PHE A 60 5.21 5.90 19.09
N ASN A 61 5.75 5.74 20.31
CA ASN A 61 6.10 4.42 20.81
C ASN A 61 4.88 3.48 20.92
N LYS A 62 3.76 3.96 21.48
CA LYS A 62 2.52 3.18 21.60
C LYS A 62 1.96 2.75 20.24
N MET A 63 2.11 3.60 19.22
CA MET A 63 1.73 3.25 17.85
C MET A 63 2.67 2.18 17.28
N ALA A 64 3.99 2.36 17.41
CA ALA A 64 4.99 1.40 16.96
C ALA A 64 4.81 0.00 17.58
N THR A 65 4.43 -0.06 18.86
CA THR A 65 4.19 -1.31 19.60
C THR A 65 2.78 -1.89 19.42
N GLY A 66 1.93 -1.29 18.56
CA GLY A 66 0.57 -1.77 18.32
C GLY A 66 -0.34 -1.71 19.57
N THR A 67 0.01 -0.87 20.54
CA THR A 67 -0.73 -0.70 21.80
C THR A 67 -1.96 0.20 21.61
N VAL A 68 -1.94 1.08 20.62
CA VAL A 68 -3.11 1.88 20.23
C VAL A 68 -4.18 0.95 19.63
N LYS A 69 -5.39 0.96 20.22
CA LYS A 69 -6.52 0.13 19.79
C LYS A 69 -7.64 0.91 19.10
N THR A 70 -7.67 2.23 19.31
CA THR A 70 -8.64 3.14 18.69
C THR A 70 -8.02 3.78 17.46
N PRO A 71 -8.80 4.00 16.39
CA PRO A 71 -8.32 4.78 15.25
C PRO A 71 -7.86 6.18 15.71
N PRO A 72 -6.73 6.69 15.18
CA PRO A 72 -6.34 8.09 15.35
C PRO A 72 -7.38 9.00 14.69
N ASP A 73 -7.58 10.20 15.25
CA ASP A 73 -8.38 11.25 14.62
C ASP A 73 -7.59 12.05 13.56
N ASP A 74 -8.23 13.02 12.92
CA ASP A 74 -7.62 13.80 11.83
C ASP A 74 -6.37 14.57 12.28
N ASP A 75 -6.39 15.13 13.49
CA ASP A 75 -5.26 15.87 14.07
C ASP A 75 -4.09 14.92 14.38
N ASP A 76 -4.37 13.74 14.93
CA ASP A 76 -3.37 12.70 15.13
C ASP A 76 -2.76 12.25 13.79
N LEU A 77 -3.57 12.04 12.74
CA LEU A 77 -3.08 11.62 11.41
C LEU A 77 -2.16 12.67 10.78
N LEU A 78 -2.50 13.95 10.90
CA LEU A 78 -1.64 15.06 10.48
C LEU A 78 -0.34 15.09 11.29
N ALA A 79 -0.42 14.86 12.60
CA ALA A 79 0.74 14.80 13.48
C ALA A 79 1.67 13.61 13.14
N TYR A 80 1.10 12.43 12.86
CA TYR A 80 1.84 11.27 12.38
C TYR A 80 2.48 11.54 11.03
N ALA A 81 1.77 12.13 10.07
CA ALA A 81 2.34 12.48 8.75
C ALA A 81 3.54 13.42 8.87
N ALA A 82 3.40 14.49 9.67
CA ALA A 82 4.48 15.44 9.94
C ALA A 82 5.65 14.78 10.67
N GLY A 83 5.37 14.02 11.74
CA GLY A 83 6.40 13.36 12.54
C GLY A 83 7.19 12.31 11.77
N LEU A 84 6.51 11.50 10.94
CA LEU A 84 7.11 10.46 10.11
C LEU A 84 7.76 11.01 8.84
N ASN A 85 7.52 12.30 8.51
CA ASN A 85 7.92 12.91 7.24
C ASN A 85 7.42 12.09 6.04
N LYS A 86 6.14 11.73 6.06
CA LYS A 86 5.46 10.96 5.02
C LYS A 86 4.21 11.72 4.53
N PRO A 87 3.76 11.50 3.27
CA PRO A 87 2.52 12.08 2.79
C PRO A 87 1.31 11.68 3.65
N LEU A 88 0.40 12.62 3.90
CA LEU A 88 -0.82 12.37 4.68
C LEU A 88 -1.63 11.20 4.13
N ASP A 89 -1.83 11.14 2.81
CA ASP A 89 -2.58 10.06 2.14
C ASP A 89 -2.02 8.65 2.43
N LEU A 90 -0.70 8.54 2.59
CA LEU A 90 -0.04 7.28 2.92
C LEU A 90 -0.35 6.89 4.36
N VAL A 91 -0.26 7.85 5.29
CA VAL A 91 -0.53 7.65 6.72
C VAL A 91 -2.00 7.33 6.97
N THR A 92 -2.92 8.09 6.37
CA THR A 92 -4.38 7.88 6.47
C THR A 92 -4.78 6.51 5.94
N ARG A 93 -4.22 6.09 4.81
CA ARG A 93 -4.47 4.75 4.24
C ARG A 93 -3.96 3.63 5.14
N ALA A 94 -2.76 3.79 5.71
CA ALA A 94 -2.21 2.83 6.65
C ALA A 94 -3.08 2.74 7.93
N ALA A 95 -3.57 3.87 8.42
CA ALA A 95 -4.51 3.92 9.55
C ALA A 95 -5.84 3.24 9.20
N ALA A 96 -6.41 3.52 8.03
CA ALA A 96 -7.66 2.92 7.58
C ALA A 96 -7.54 1.39 7.43
N ARG A 97 -6.44 0.90 6.86
CA ARG A 97 -6.16 -0.54 6.75
C ARG A 97 -6.03 -1.19 8.13
N GLN A 98 -5.27 -0.58 9.04
CA GLN A 98 -5.01 -1.10 10.38
C GLN A 98 -6.27 -1.10 11.28
N PHE A 99 -7.00 0.00 11.35
CA PHE A 99 -8.07 0.17 12.34
C PHE A 99 -9.47 -0.07 11.80
N LEU A 100 -9.68 0.13 10.50
CA LEU A 100 -11.01 0.03 9.87
C LEU A 100 -11.11 -1.18 8.93
N ASN A 101 -10.06 -1.99 8.83
CA ASN A 101 -9.95 -3.10 7.87
C ASN A 101 -10.29 -2.64 6.44
N TYR A 102 -9.96 -1.38 6.12
CA TYR A 102 -10.24 -0.79 4.82
C TYR A 102 -9.39 -1.48 3.76
N LYS A 103 -10.03 -2.28 2.91
CA LYS A 103 -9.44 -2.79 1.68
C LYS A 103 -9.88 -1.89 0.54
N GLY A 104 -9.20 -0.75 0.38
CA GLY A 104 -9.35 0.01 -0.85
C GLY A 104 -9.00 -0.89 -2.03
N THR A 105 -9.80 -0.86 -3.10
CA THR A 105 -9.43 -1.37 -4.43
C THR A 105 -8.28 -0.51 -4.95
N GLU A 106 -7.11 -0.63 -4.33
CA GLU A 106 -5.96 0.16 -4.71
C GLU A 106 -5.35 -0.39 -5.97
N LEU A 107 -5.07 0.51 -6.91
CA LEU A 107 -4.23 0.22 -8.07
C LEU A 107 -2.75 0.06 -7.71
N SER A 108 -2.41 -0.14 -6.42
CA SER A 108 -1.02 -0.18 -5.93
C SER A 108 -0.22 -1.39 -6.42
N GLY A 109 -0.86 -2.36 -7.07
CA GLY A 109 -0.20 -3.47 -7.79
C GLY A 109 -0.09 -3.28 -9.30
N TYR A 110 -0.62 -2.19 -9.88
CA TYR A 110 -0.53 -1.95 -11.31
C TYR A 110 0.63 -1.00 -11.65
N GLY A 111 1.22 -1.19 -12.82
CA GLY A 111 2.26 -0.30 -13.37
C GLY A 111 1.75 1.13 -13.57
N ASP A 112 2.68 2.08 -13.67
CA ASP A 112 2.35 3.50 -13.76
C ASP A 112 1.42 3.83 -14.95
N ASP A 113 1.54 3.11 -16.06
CA ASP A 113 0.66 3.27 -17.23
C ASP A 113 -0.81 2.94 -16.91
N VAL A 114 -1.06 1.89 -16.13
CA VAL A 114 -2.43 1.53 -15.74
C VAL A 114 -3.00 2.58 -14.79
N LYS A 115 -2.19 3.14 -13.90
CA LYS A 115 -2.63 4.23 -13.03
C LYS A 115 -3.02 5.46 -13.84
N VAL A 116 -2.25 5.80 -14.88
CA VAL A 116 -2.55 6.90 -15.81
C VAL A 116 -3.87 6.64 -16.56
N ILE A 117 -4.07 5.42 -17.07
CA ILE A 117 -5.31 5.02 -17.76
C ILE A 117 -6.51 5.17 -16.83
N VAL A 118 -6.44 4.65 -15.61
CA VAL A 118 -7.56 4.72 -14.66
C VAL A 118 -7.83 6.17 -14.22
N ALA A 119 -6.79 6.97 -14.01
CA ALA A 119 -6.95 8.40 -13.72
C ALA A 119 -7.67 9.14 -14.86
N HIS A 120 -7.37 8.80 -16.12
CA HIS A 120 -8.01 9.40 -17.28
C HIS A 120 -9.48 8.98 -17.43
N LEU A 121 -9.78 7.69 -17.21
CA LEU A 121 -11.14 7.15 -17.27
C LEU A 121 -12.04 7.70 -16.15
N ALA A 122 -11.49 7.92 -14.95
CA ALA A 122 -12.23 8.46 -13.81
C ALA A 122 -12.82 9.86 -14.07
N GLY A 123 -12.18 10.66 -14.94
CA GLY A 123 -12.66 11.98 -15.33
C GLY A 123 -13.70 11.98 -16.45
N MET A 124 -14.00 10.83 -17.05
CA MET A 124 -14.90 10.75 -18.22
C MET A 124 -16.37 10.51 -17.85
N PRO A 125 -17.32 10.93 -18.71
CA PRO A 125 -18.71 10.49 -18.63
C PRO A 125 -18.83 8.95 -18.71
N GLN A 126 -19.80 8.39 -17.99
CA GLN A 126 -20.03 6.93 -17.97
C GLN A 126 -20.22 6.31 -19.37
N ALA A 127 -20.82 7.05 -20.31
CA ALA A 127 -21.02 6.58 -21.67
C ALA A 127 -19.68 6.32 -22.38
N ASP A 128 -18.69 7.19 -22.16
CA ASP A 128 -17.36 7.04 -22.74
C ASP A 128 -16.56 5.94 -22.05
N GLN A 129 -16.66 5.81 -20.72
CA GLN A 129 -16.06 4.68 -19.99
C GLN A 129 -16.57 3.32 -20.51
N ARG A 130 -17.87 3.21 -20.84
CA ARG A 130 -18.45 2.00 -21.43
C ARG A 130 -17.87 1.70 -22.82
N ARG A 131 -17.64 2.73 -23.65
CA ARG A 131 -17.01 2.55 -24.97
C ARG A 131 -15.58 2.02 -24.83
N TRP A 132 -14.82 2.56 -23.88
CA TRP A 132 -13.46 2.08 -23.59
C TRP A 132 -13.44 0.62 -23.13
N ARG A 133 -14.37 0.21 -22.26
CA ARG A 133 -14.50 -1.19 -21.84
C ARG A 133 -14.71 -2.13 -23.03
N VAL A 134 -15.68 -1.82 -23.90
CA VAL A 134 -16.00 -2.65 -25.08
C VAL A 134 -14.80 -2.77 -26.02
N MET A 135 -14.01 -1.70 -26.16
CA MET A 135 -12.82 -1.74 -27.01
C MET A 135 -11.71 -2.64 -26.45
N ILE A 136 -11.50 -2.62 -25.12
CA ILE A 136 -10.53 -3.49 -24.45
C ILE A 136 -10.96 -4.95 -24.58
N GLU A 137 -12.23 -5.26 -24.30
CA GLU A 137 -12.79 -6.61 -24.42
C GLU A 137 -12.69 -7.15 -25.86
N ALA A 138 -12.88 -6.29 -26.87
CA ALA A 138 -12.71 -6.66 -28.26
C ALA A 138 -11.23 -6.95 -28.62
N ASP A 139 -10.28 -6.15 -28.14
CA ASP A 139 -8.85 -6.40 -28.37
C ASP A 139 -8.40 -7.72 -27.70
N GLU A 140 -8.87 -8.00 -26.48
CA GLU A 140 -8.61 -9.27 -25.79
C GLU A 140 -9.16 -10.47 -26.56
N SER A 141 -10.38 -10.35 -27.08
CA SER A 141 -11.02 -11.42 -27.87
C SER A 141 -10.21 -11.75 -29.14
N VAL A 142 -9.75 -10.72 -29.86
CA VAL A 142 -8.92 -10.89 -31.07
C VAL A 142 -7.56 -11.51 -30.76
N ARG A 143 -6.94 -11.19 -29.61
CA ARG A 143 -5.67 -11.82 -29.19
C ARG A 143 -5.86 -13.30 -28.87
N GLN A 144 -6.92 -13.66 -28.15
CA GLN A 144 -7.24 -15.05 -27.83
C GLN A 144 -7.51 -15.90 -29.07
N GLU A 145 -8.19 -15.36 -30.09
CA GLU A 145 -8.41 -16.04 -31.37
C GLU A 145 -7.11 -16.29 -32.14
N ARG A 146 -6.14 -15.36 -32.06
CA ARG A 146 -4.83 -15.48 -32.72
C ARG A 146 -3.91 -16.48 -32.01
N GLU A 147 -3.96 -16.53 -30.69
CA GLU A 147 -3.13 -17.44 -29.87
C GLU A 147 -3.72 -18.86 -29.80
N GLY A 148 -5.04 -19.02 -29.95
CA GLY A 148 -5.72 -20.31 -30.04
C GLY A 148 -5.72 -20.98 -31.42
N GLY A 149 -5.23 -20.29 -32.46
CA GLY A 149 -5.30 -20.73 -33.86
C GLY A 149 -4.11 -21.57 -34.39
N THR A 150 -3.02 -21.73 -33.62
CA THR A 150 -1.81 -22.45 -34.06
C THR A 150 -1.72 -23.90 -33.56
N GLY A 151 -2.83 -24.63 -33.61
CA GLY A 151 -2.91 -26.01 -33.11
C GLY A 151 -3.73 -26.97 -33.97
N ALA A 152 -3.81 -26.75 -35.29
CA ALA A 152 -4.37 -27.72 -36.22
C ALA A 152 -3.86 -27.49 -37.66
N ASP A 153 -2.65 -27.96 -37.95
CA ASP A 153 -2.30 -28.59 -39.23
C ASP A 153 -1.11 -29.54 -39.02
#